data_AF-A0A2V9JSH8-F1
#
_entry.id   AF-A0A2V9JSH8-F1
#
_cell.length_a   1.000
_cell.length_b   1.000
_cell.length_c   1.000
_cell.angle_alpha   90.00
_cell.angle_beta   90.00
_cell.angle_gamma   90.00
#
_symmetry.space_group_name_H-M   'P 1'
#
loop_
_entity.id
_entity.type
_entity.pdbx_description
1 polymer ?
#
loop_
_entity_poly.entity_id
_entity_poly.type
_entity_poly.pdbx_seq_one_letter_code
_entity_poly.pdbx_strand_id
1 'polypeptide(L)'
;GAGTSGRLGILDAAECIPTFGTDRVVGVMAGAPDAVFKPTEAREDDPQEAVRDLRRIKFSRKDVLVAISASGRTAYTLGGIRYAGRLGAKTVAVTSNPGAPLARLADVAIVPVVGPEVIAGSTRMKAGTAQKLVLNMLSTAVMVRLGRVFSHWMVNLQVKNQKLRKRAEAILVQAADVSAAVARRTLENSGRNLPLALLILWKNISKEEAERILRDGRDVSSVLRAASAGRTLAGRRGRHVARA
;
A
#
# COMPACT_ATOMS: atom_id res chain seq x y z
N GLY A 1 -3.02 -9.07 -12.90
CA GLY A 1 -2.49 -10.45 -13.02
C GLY A 1 -3.64 -11.42 -13.22
N ALA A 2 -3.40 -12.73 -13.18
CA ALA A 2 -4.45 -13.76 -13.25
C ALA A 2 -4.35 -14.74 -12.07
N GLY A 3 -5.40 -15.52 -11.84
CA GLY A 3 -5.46 -16.52 -10.77
C GLY A 3 -5.00 -15.98 -9.40
N THR A 4 -4.14 -16.74 -8.71
CA THR A 4 -3.58 -16.34 -7.41
C THR A 4 -2.84 -15.00 -7.46
N SER A 5 -2.05 -14.75 -8.51
CA SER A 5 -1.31 -13.49 -8.65
C SER A 5 -2.25 -12.27 -8.76
N GLY A 6 -3.37 -12.42 -9.47
CA GLY A 6 -4.41 -11.39 -9.54
C GLY A 6 -5.08 -11.14 -8.19
N ARG A 7 -5.46 -12.21 -7.48
CA ARG A 7 -6.08 -12.14 -6.14
C ARG A 7 -5.17 -11.47 -5.11
N LEU A 8 -3.88 -11.78 -5.12
CA LEU A 8 -2.90 -11.14 -4.22
C LEU A 8 -2.77 -9.63 -4.49
N GLY A 9 -2.84 -9.20 -5.76
CA GLY A 9 -2.87 -7.78 -6.10
C GLY A 9 -4.14 -7.09 -5.59
N ILE A 10 -5.31 -7.74 -5.69
CA ILE A 10 -6.57 -7.22 -5.11
C ILE A 10 -6.49 -7.15 -3.59
N LEU A 11 -5.94 -8.18 -2.93
CA LEU A 11 -5.78 -8.24 -1.49
C LEU A 11 -4.94 -7.06 -0.96
N ASP A 12 -3.75 -6.83 -1.52
CA ASP A 12 -2.86 -5.74 -1.09
C ASP A 12 -3.48 -4.36 -1.33
N ALA A 13 -4.14 -4.17 -2.48
CA ALA A 13 -4.88 -2.95 -2.81
C ALA A 13 -6.02 -2.67 -1.81
N ALA A 14 -6.80 -3.69 -1.46
CA ALA A 14 -7.91 -3.56 -0.51
C ALA A 14 -7.43 -3.17 0.90
N GLU A 15 -6.25 -3.64 1.31
CA GLU A 15 -5.66 -3.32 2.61
C GLU A 15 -5.10 -1.89 2.69
N CYS A 16 -4.82 -1.24 1.55
CA CYS A 16 -4.35 0.14 1.53
C CYS A 16 -5.39 1.15 2.04
N ILE A 17 -6.68 0.87 1.82
CA ILE A 17 -7.79 1.74 2.24
C ILE A 17 -7.85 1.87 3.77
N PRO A 18 -8.03 0.78 4.56
CA PRO A 18 -8.09 0.90 6.01
C PRO A 18 -6.76 1.28 6.64
N THR A 19 -5.63 0.85 6.07
CA THR A 19 -4.28 1.00 6.65
C THR A 19 -3.72 2.41 6.45
N PHE A 20 -3.80 2.94 5.22
CA PHE A 20 -3.17 4.19 4.83
C PHE A 20 -4.16 5.29 4.45
N GLY A 21 -5.48 4.99 4.45
CA GLY A 21 -6.52 5.94 4.10
C GLY A 21 -6.46 6.37 2.65
N THR A 22 -6.25 5.41 1.73
CA THR A 22 -6.15 5.70 0.28
C THR A 22 -6.69 4.57 -0.57
N ASP A 23 -7.37 4.95 -1.65
CA ASP A 23 -7.93 4.13 -2.71
C ASP A 23 -7.10 4.20 -4.01
N ARG A 24 -5.94 4.86 -3.98
CA ARG A 24 -5.07 5.06 -5.16
C ARG A 24 -4.32 3.80 -5.59
N VAL A 25 -4.38 2.74 -4.81
CA VAL A 25 -3.82 1.42 -5.15
C VAL A 25 -4.97 0.56 -5.63
N VAL A 26 -4.89 0.08 -6.88
CA VAL A 26 -5.98 -0.64 -7.55
C VAL A 26 -5.52 -2.03 -7.97
N GLY A 27 -6.24 -3.06 -7.55
CA GLY A 27 -6.03 -4.42 -8.01
C GLY A 27 -6.81 -4.72 -9.29
N VAL A 28 -6.11 -5.15 -10.34
CA VAL A 28 -6.72 -5.53 -11.63
C VAL A 28 -6.40 -7.00 -11.94
N MET A 29 -7.43 -7.77 -12.26
CA MET A 29 -7.35 -9.22 -12.44
C MET A 29 -8.17 -9.68 -13.64
N ALA A 30 -7.61 -10.61 -14.42
CA ALA A 30 -8.31 -11.30 -15.50
C ALA A 30 -9.62 -11.95 -14.99
N GLY A 31 -10.73 -11.72 -15.69
CA GLY A 31 -12.05 -12.25 -15.33
C GLY A 31 -12.69 -11.68 -14.05
N ALA A 32 -12.14 -10.62 -13.44
CA ALA A 32 -12.78 -9.98 -12.29
C ALA A 32 -14.11 -9.28 -12.67
N PRO A 33 -15.12 -9.24 -11.78
CA PRO A 33 -15.06 -9.61 -10.36
C PRO A 33 -15.24 -11.11 -10.06
N ASP A 34 -15.85 -11.89 -10.97
CA ASP A 34 -16.19 -13.29 -10.71
C ASP A 34 -14.96 -14.15 -10.40
N ALA A 35 -13.84 -13.86 -11.10
CA ALA A 35 -12.59 -14.59 -10.97
C ALA A 35 -11.95 -14.51 -9.56
N VAL A 36 -12.37 -13.53 -8.75
CA VAL A 36 -11.90 -13.36 -7.37
C VAL A 36 -12.28 -14.58 -6.54
N PHE A 37 -13.53 -15.05 -6.66
CA PHE A 37 -14.06 -16.14 -5.85
C PHE A 37 -14.12 -17.48 -6.59
N LYS A 38 -14.18 -17.47 -7.93
CA LYS A 38 -14.27 -18.67 -8.76
C LYS A 38 -13.15 -18.67 -9.81
N PRO A 39 -12.51 -19.81 -10.13
CA PRO A 39 -11.52 -19.84 -11.20
C PRO A 39 -12.15 -19.56 -12.57
N THR A 40 -11.45 -18.80 -13.43
CA THR A 40 -11.80 -18.59 -14.83
C THR A 40 -10.54 -18.69 -15.70
N GLU A 41 -10.15 -19.92 -16.05
CA GLU A 41 -8.86 -20.18 -16.71
C GLU A 41 -8.78 -19.57 -18.12
N ALA A 42 -9.86 -19.61 -18.91
CA ALA A 42 -9.86 -19.09 -20.28
C ALA A 42 -9.53 -17.58 -20.42
N ARG A 43 -9.63 -16.81 -19.33
CA ARG A 43 -9.42 -15.35 -19.32
C ARG A 43 -7.94 -14.97 -19.23
N GLU A 44 -7.08 -15.86 -18.73
CA GLU A 44 -5.65 -15.55 -18.58
C GLU A 44 -4.85 -15.60 -19.88
N ASP A 45 -5.43 -16.23 -20.92
CA ASP A 45 -4.86 -16.38 -22.25
C ASP A 45 -5.19 -15.22 -23.21
N ASP A 46 -6.05 -14.27 -22.83
CA ASP A 46 -6.38 -13.10 -23.66
C ASP A 46 -5.52 -11.87 -23.28
N PRO A 47 -4.51 -11.49 -24.09
CA PRO A 47 -3.70 -10.29 -23.85
C PRO A 47 -4.48 -8.97 -24.03
N GLN A 48 -5.57 -8.97 -24.80
CA GLN A 48 -6.40 -7.77 -25.03
C GLN A 48 -7.33 -7.49 -23.85
N GLU A 49 -7.64 -8.50 -23.04
CA GLU A 49 -8.47 -8.29 -21.85
C GLU A 49 -7.80 -7.34 -20.86
N ALA A 50 -6.50 -7.48 -20.63
CA ALA A 50 -5.74 -6.56 -19.79
C ALA A 50 -5.80 -5.12 -20.31
N VAL A 51 -5.77 -4.93 -21.64
CA VAL A 51 -5.90 -3.59 -22.26
C VAL A 51 -7.29 -3.01 -21.97
N ARG A 52 -8.35 -3.80 -22.12
CA ARG A 52 -9.73 -3.38 -21.83
C ARG A 52 -9.91 -3.00 -20.36
N ASP A 53 -9.35 -3.79 -19.46
CA ASP A 53 -9.45 -3.52 -18.01
C ASP A 53 -8.68 -2.27 -17.62
N LEU A 54 -7.46 -2.08 -18.14
CA LEU A 54 -6.65 -0.87 -17.90
C LEU A 54 -7.34 0.38 -18.46
N ARG A 55 -7.99 0.29 -19.63
CA ARG A 55 -8.79 1.39 -20.18
C ARG A 55 -10.01 1.71 -19.33
N ARG A 56 -10.69 0.70 -18.78
CA ARG A 56 -11.87 0.88 -17.91
C ARG A 56 -11.54 1.71 -16.67
N ILE A 57 -10.35 1.53 -16.10
CA ILE A 57 -9.87 2.32 -14.96
C ILE A 57 -9.16 3.62 -15.36
N LYS A 58 -9.20 3.99 -16.66
CA LYS A 58 -8.54 5.18 -17.21
C LYS A 58 -7.03 5.23 -16.93
N PHE A 59 -6.36 4.07 -16.93
CA PHE A 59 -4.91 3.96 -16.74
C PHE A 59 -4.16 4.83 -17.76
N SER A 60 -3.11 5.51 -17.30
CA SER A 60 -2.38 6.52 -18.06
C SER A 60 -0.86 6.48 -17.79
N ARG A 61 -0.11 7.31 -18.53
CA ARG A 61 1.34 7.51 -18.31
C ARG A 61 1.73 8.07 -16.94
N LYS A 62 0.76 8.61 -16.19
CA LYS A 62 0.98 9.15 -14.84
C LYS A 62 0.92 8.05 -13.76
N ASP A 63 0.55 6.84 -14.15
CA ASP A 63 0.38 5.70 -13.27
C ASP A 63 1.59 4.76 -13.35
N VAL A 64 1.66 3.83 -12.39
CA VAL A 64 2.65 2.75 -12.36
C VAL A 64 1.91 1.42 -12.47
N LEU A 65 2.32 0.56 -13.41
CA LEU A 65 1.75 -0.79 -13.53
C LEU A 65 2.69 -1.82 -12.88
N VAL A 66 2.20 -2.54 -11.88
CA VAL A 66 2.86 -3.72 -11.31
C VAL A 66 2.24 -4.98 -11.89
N ALA A 67 2.96 -5.64 -12.79
CA ALA A 67 2.53 -6.84 -13.48
C ALA A 67 3.01 -8.09 -12.74
N ILE A 68 2.06 -8.92 -12.30
CA ILE A 68 2.32 -10.06 -11.40
C ILE A 68 1.98 -11.38 -12.13
N SER A 69 2.97 -12.26 -12.26
CA SER A 69 2.80 -13.61 -12.78
C SER A 69 3.93 -14.51 -12.29
N ALA A 70 3.59 -15.60 -11.59
CA ALA A 70 4.60 -16.55 -11.11
C ALA A 70 5.44 -17.12 -12.27
N SER A 71 4.76 -17.52 -13.35
CA SER A 71 5.40 -18.08 -14.54
C SER A 71 6.14 -17.02 -15.37
N GLY A 72 5.69 -15.77 -15.30
CA GLY A 72 6.21 -14.65 -16.10
C GLY A 72 5.89 -14.76 -17.60
N ARG A 73 4.97 -15.64 -17.98
CA ARG A 73 4.53 -15.88 -19.36
C ARG A 73 3.01 -15.73 -19.60
N THR A 74 2.22 -15.44 -18.56
CA THR A 74 0.76 -15.28 -18.65
C THR A 74 0.38 -14.21 -19.69
N ALA A 75 -0.42 -14.56 -20.70
CA ALA A 75 -0.71 -13.70 -21.84
C ALA A 75 -1.41 -12.40 -21.43
N TYR A 76 -2.42 -12.48 -20.55
CA TYR A 76 -3.08 -11.31 -19.95
C TYR A 76 -2.07 -10.32 -19.35
N THR A 77 -1.17 -10.82 -18.49
CA THR A 77 -0.17 -9.99 -17.81
C THR A 77 0.84 -9.39 -18.79
N LEU A 78 1.26 -10.14 -19.81
CA LEU A 78 2.14 -9.66 -20.88
C LEU A 78 1.46 -8.59 -21.75
N GLY A 79 0.17 -8.75 -22.06
CA GLY A 79 -0.62 -7.75 -22.77
C GLY A 79 -0.71 -6.43 -22.00
N GLY A 80 -1.00 -6.51 -20.70
CA GLY A 80 -1.08 -5.35 -19.82
C GLY A 80 0.23 -4.57 -19.73
N ILE A 81 1.36 -5.25 -19.50
CA ILE A 81 2.67 -4.56 -19.37
C ILE A 81 3.12 -3.91 -20.68
N ARG A 82 2.88 -4.57 -21.83
CA ARG A 82 3.20 -3.98 -23.15
C ARG A 82 2.36 -2.73 -23.41
N TYR A 83 1.08 -2.76 -23.05
CA TYR A 83 0.21 -1.61 -23.19
C TYR A 83 0.66 -0.44 -22.31
N ALA A 84 0.98 -0.70 -21.04
CA ALA A 84 1.51 0.33 -20.14
C ALA A 84 2.82 0.95 -20.66
N GLY A 85 3.75 0.11 -21.15
CA GLY A 85 4.99 0.59 -21.77
C GLY A 85 4.75 1.47 -22.99
N ARG A 86 3.82 1.10 -23.88
CA ARG A 86 3.43 1.93 -25.05
C ARG A 86 2.85 3.29 -24.66
N LEU A 87 2.16 3.37 -23.52
CA LEU A 87 1.66 4.65 -22.99
C LEU A 87 2.77 5.50 -22.34
N GLY A 88 3.95 4.93 -22.09
CA GLY A 88 5.03 5.58 -21.35
C GLY A 88 4.83 5.57 -19.83
N ALA A 89 3.96 4.69 -19.32
CA ALA A 89 3.82 4.47 -17.88
C ALA A 89 5.02 3.68 -17.34
N LYS A 90 5.35 3.86 -16.06
CA LYS A 90 6.37 3.04 -15.41
C LYS A 90 5.85 1.64 -15.14
N THR A 91 6.71 0.65 -15.36
CA THR A 91 6.34 -0.77 -15.32
C THR A 91 7.25 -1.55 -14.38
N VAL A 92 6.63 -2.40 -13.57
CA VAL A 92 7.32 -3.32 -12.65
C VAL A 92 6.84 -4.73 -12.92
N ALA A 93 7.75 -5.69 -13.04
CA ALA A 93 7.45 -7.11 -13.12
C ALA A 93 7.71 -7.81 -11.79
N VAL A 94 6.78 -8.66 -11.35
CA VAL A 94 6.98 -9.59 -10.24
C VAL A 94 6.76 -11.01 -10.75
N THR A 95 7.84 -11.80 -10.79
CA THR A 95 7.84 -13.18 -11.30
C THR A 95 8.84 -14.06 -10.56
N SER A 96 8.66 -15.38 -10.57
CA SER A 96 9.57 -16.30 -9.87
C SER A 96 10.57 -16.99 -10.80
N ASN A 97 10.49 -16.71 -12.10
CA ASN A 97 11.32 -17.34 -13.12
C ASN A 97 12.37 -16.35 -13.67
N PRO A 98 13.66 -16.60 -13.46
CA PRO A 98 14.73 -15.88 -14.15
C PRO A 98 14.56 -15.92 -15.66
N GLY A 99 14.81 -14.80 -16.34
CA GLY A 99 14.73 -14.71 -17.80
C GLY A 99 13.31 -14.79 -18.38
N ALA A 100 12.26 -14.75 -17.54
CA ALA A 100 10.89 -14.76 -18.03
C ALA A 100 10.60 -13.55 -18.94
N PRO A 101 9.76 -13.70 -19.98
CA PRO A 101 9.38 -12.60 -20.87
C PRO A 101 8.88 -11.36 -20.13
N LEU A 102 8.13 -11.54 -19.03
CA LEU A 102 7.61 -10.45 -18.23
C LEU A 102 8.72 -9.56 -17.65
N ALA A 103 9.82 -10.16 -17.18
CA ALA A 103 10.94 -9.41 -16.60
C ALA A 103 11.66 -8.54 -17.64
N ARG A 104 11.76 -9.01 -18.90
CA ARG A 104 12.38 -8.26 -20.00
C ARG A 104 11.54 -7.07 -20.48
N LEU A 105 10.24 -7.09 -20.22
CA LEU A 105 9.33 -6.04 -20.67
C LEU A 105 9.20 -4.89 -19.66
N ALA A 106 9.68 -5.05 -18.42
CA ALA A 106 9.50 -4.09 -17.35
C ALA A 106 10.71 -3.15 -17.20
N ASP A 107 10.46 -1.91 -16.76
CA ASP A 107 11.52 -1.00 -16.33
C ASP A 107 12.27 -1.55 -15.10
N VAL A 108 11.53 -2.21 -14.20
CA VAL A 108 12.08 -2.85 -13.00
C VAL A 108 11.56 -4.28 -12.90
N ALA A 109 12.48 -5.24 -12.79
CA ALA A 109 12.14 -6.65 -12.58
C ALA A 109 12.47 -7.09 -11.14
N ILE A 110 11.46 -7.55 -10.41
CA ILE A 110 11.59 -8.16 -9.09
C ILE A 110 11.40 -9.67 -9.28
N VAL A 111 12.49 -10.43 -9.17
CA VAL A 111 12.53 -11.86 -9.52
C VAL A 111 12.89 -12.74 -8.33
N PRO A 112 12.01 -12.91 -7.33
CA PRO A 112 12.26 -13.82 -6.20
C PRO A 112 12.25 -15.28 -6.69
N VAL A 113 13.44 -15.87 -6.81
CA VAL A 113 13.65 -17.27 -7.21
C VAL A 113 13.38 -18.18 -6.02
N VAL A 114 12.19 -18.78 -5.98
CA VAL A 114 11.73 -19.62 -4.86
C VAL A 114 11.98 -21.12 -5.07
N GLY A 115 12.52 -21.51 -6.23
CA GLY A 115 12.74 -22.90 -6.63
C GLY A 115 11.46 -23.69 -6.92
N PRO A 116 11.58 -24.99 -7.23
CA PRO A 116 10.43 -25.86 -7.54
C PRO A 116 9.42 -25.93 -6.39
N GLU A 117 8.14 -25.92 -6.71
CA GLU A 117 7.07 -26.08 -5.71
C GLU A 117 6.99 -27.52 -5.21
N VAL A 118 6.57 -27.71 -3.94
CA VAL A 118 6.41 -29.05 -3.35
C VAL A 118 5.36 -29.89 -4.10
N ILE A 119 4.30 -29.25 -4.57
CA ILE A 119 3.39 -29.80 -5.58
C ILE A 119 3.81 -29.18 -6.91
N ALA A 120 4.30 -29.99 -7.84
CA ALA A 120 4.78 -29.53 -9.13
C ALA A 120 3.75 -28.62 -9.82
N GLY A 121 4.16 -27.41 -10.20
CA GLY A 121 3.30 -26.42 -10.87
C GLY A 121 2.34 -25.64 -9.95
N SER A 122 2.21 -25.98 -8.67
CA SER A 122 1.31 -25.29 -7.73
C SER A 122 1.91 -23.96 -7.23
N THR A 123 2.04 -22.99 -8.13
CA THR A 123 2.66 -21.68 -7.83
C THR A 123 1.86 -20.81 -6.87
N ARG A 124 0.69 -21.25 -6.43
CA ARG A 124 -0.04 -20.61 -5.32
C ARG A 124 0.69 -20.72 -3.98
N MET A 125 1.71 -21.57 -3.90
CA MET A 125 2.49 -21.86 -2.70
C MET A 125 3.64 -20.86 -2.54
N LYS A 126 4.90 -21.25 -2.74
CA LYS A 126 6.05 -20.37 -2.46
C LYS A 126 6.05 -19.13 -3.34
N ALA A 127 5.76 -19.26 -4.63
CA ALA A 127 5.71 -18.11 -5.54
C ALA A 127 4.60 -17.12 -5.16
N GLY A 128 3.42 -17.61 -4.76
CA GLY A 128 2.35 -16.79 -4.21
C GLY A 128 2.74 -16.08 -2.91
N THR A 129 3.39 -16.77 -1.98
CA THR A 129 3.91 -16.16 -0.74
C THR A 129 4.93 -15.07 -1.05
N ALA A 130 5.88 -15.32 -1.95
CA ALA A 130 6.87 -14.32 -2.36
C ALA A 130 6.20 -13.09 -2.99
N GLN A 131 5.20 -13.29 -3.85
CA GLN A 131 4.41 -12.19 -4.42
C GLN A 131 3.73 -11.36 -3.34
N LYS A 132 3.09 -11.99 -2.34
CA LYS A 132 2.47 -11.28 -1.21
C LYS A 132 3.50 -10.40 -0.48
N LEU A 133 4.66 -10.96 -0.15
CA LEU A 133 5.71 -10.22 0.57
C LEU A 133 6.20 -9.02 -0.26
N VAL A 134 6.46 -9.20 -1.55
CA VAL A 134 6.85 -8.11 -2.45
C VAL A 134 5.78 -7.02 -2.52
N LEU A 135 4.51 -7.38 -2.69
CA LEU A 135 3.42 -6.40 -2.76
C LEU A 135 3.30 -5.61 -1.45
N ASN A 136 3.34 -6.29 -0.31
CA ASN A 136 3.31 -5.63 0.99
C ASN A 136 4.49 -4.68 1.19
N MET A 137 5.69 -5.05 0.72
CA MET A 137 6.85 -4.17 0.75
C MET A 137 6.66 -2.94 -0.14
N LEU A 138 6.17 -3.11 -1.37
CA LEU A 138 5.92 -2.01 -2.30
C LEU A 138 4.89 -1.02 -1.75
N SER A 139 3.71 -1.50 -1.38
CA SER A 139 2.63 -0.66 -0.87
C SER A 139 3.03 0.04 0.42
N THR A 140 3.61 -0.68 1.39
CA THR A 140 4.05 -0.10 2.65
C THR A 140 5.16 0.94 2.46
N ALA A 141 6.20 0.61 1.68
CA ALA A 141 7.32 1.54 1.47
C ALA A 141 6.88 2.82 0.76
N VAL A 142 6.02 2.72 -0.26
CA VAL A 142 5.43 3.88 -0.93
C VAL A 142 4.65 4.73 0.07
N MET A 143 3.81 4.12 0.90
CA MET A 143 2.98 4.86 1.86
C MET A 143 3.78 5.50 2.99
N VAL A 144 4.88 4.88 3.41
CA VAL A 144 5.86 5.50 4.33
C VAL A 144 6.51 6.73 3.70
N ARG A 145 6.90 6.66 2.42
CA ARG A 145 7.50 7.79 1.69
C ARG A 145 6.49 8.90 1.40
N LEU A 146 5.22 8.57 1.21
CA LEU A 146 4.10 9.51 1.08
C LEU A 146 3.58 10.03 2.43
N GLY A 147 4.25 9.69 3.54
CA GLY A 147 3.95 10.25 4.86
C GLY A 147 2.65 9.76 5.50
N ARG A 148 2.14 8.60 5.07
CA ARG A 148 0.99 7.93 5.69
C ARG A 148 1.34 7.20 6.99
N VAL A 149 2.65 7.11 7.28
CA VAL A 149 3.24 6.48 8.46
C VAL A 149 4.22 7.47 9.09
N PHE A 150 4.22 7.54 10.42
CA PHE A 150 5.16 8.33 11.20
C PHE A 150 5.79 7.47 12.29
N SER A 151 7.12 7.41 12.35
CA SER A 151 7.84 6.39 13.12
C SER A 151 7.34 4.99 12.71
N HIS A 152 6.70 4.26 13.62
CA HIS A 152 6.07 2.95 13.39
C HIS A 152 4.53 3.02 13.45
N TRP A 153 3.94 4.21 13.59
CA TRP A 153 2.50 4.38 13.76
C TRP A 153 1.79 4.63 12.43
N MET A 154 0.66 3.95 12.23
CA MET A 154 -0.28 4.18 11.13
C MET A 154 -1.08 5.46 11.37
N VAL A 155 -0.49 6.61 11.06
CA VAL A 155 -1.09 7.92 11.36
C VAL A 155 -2.27 8.29 10.46
N ASN A 156 -2.45 7.60 9.34
CA ASN A 156 -3.58 7.78 8.41
C ASN A 156 -4.63 6.64 8.48
N LEU A 157 -4.63 5.85 9.55
CA LEU A 157 -5.60 4.78 9.79
C LEU A 157 -7.04 5.31 9.75
N GLN A 158 -7.93 4.58 9.07
CA GLN A 158 -9.36 4.91 9.02
C GLN A 158 -10.10 4.35 10.24
N VAL A 159 -10.59 5.22 11.13
CA VAL A 159 -11.23 4.83 12.39
C VAL A 159 -12.70 4.42 12.18
N LYS A 160 -12.92 3.23 11.59
CA LYS A 160 -14.26 2.74 11.20
C LYS A 160 -14.95 1.83 12.20
N ASN A 161 -14.24 1.30 13.20
CA ASN A 161 -14.80 0.38 14.19
C ASN A 161 -14.11 0.53 15.55
N GLN A 162 -14.66 -0.13 16.57
CA GLN A 162 -14.18 -0.01 17.95
C GLN A 162 -12.72 -0.45 18.13
N LYS A 163 -12.26 -1.47 17.39
CA LYS A 163 -10.86 -1.91 17.40
C LYS A 163 -9.93 -0.80 16.88
N LEU A 164 -10.30 -0.18 15.76
CA LEU A 164 -9.51 0.89 15.15
C LEU A 164 -9.57 2.18 15.98
N ARG A 165 -10.68 2.43 16.69
CA ARG A 165 -10.78 3.53 17.67
C ARG A 165 -9.82 3.36 18.83
N LYS A 166 -9.81 2.19 19.47
CA LYS A 166 -8.83 1.87 20.54
C LYS A 166 -7.39 2.00 20.06
N ARG A 167 -7.11 1.56 18.83
CA ARG A 167 -5.78 1.72 18.21
C ARG A 167 -5.41 3.19 18.00
N ALA A 168 -6.33 4.01 17.50
CA ALA A 168 -6.10 5.44 17.31
C ALA A 168 -5.86 6.17 18.64
N GLU A 169 -6.66 5.87 19.68
CA GLU A 169 -6.44 6.38 21.04
C GLU A 169 -5.05 6.00 21.56
N ALA A 170 -4.64 4.73 21.40
CA ALA A 170 -3.32 4.27 21.81
C ALA A 170 -2.17 4.96 21.05
N ILE A 171 -2.33 5.20 19.75
CA ILE A 171 -1.37 5.96 18.95
C ILE A 171 -1.26 7.39 19.48
N LEU A 172 -2.38 8.07 19.77
CA LEU A 172 -2.35 9.44 20.30
C LEU A 172 -1.64 9.51 21.65
N VAL A 173 -1.93 8.58 22.56
CA VAL A 173 -1.25 8.48 23.87
C VAL A 173 0.26 8.35 23.69
N GLN A 174 0.70 7.39 22.88
CA GLN A 174 2.13 7.09 22.71
C GLN A 174 2.88 8.15 21.90
N ALA A 175 2.27 8.63 20.80
CA ALA A 175 2.91 9.58 19.93
C ALA A 175 2.98 10.95 20.61
N ALA A 176 1.90 11.42 21.23
CA ALA A 176 1.79 12.76 21.81
C ALA A 176 2.16 12.85 23.29
N ASP A 177 2.40 11.73 23.96
CA ASP A 177 2.70 11.66 25.40
C ASP A 177 1.62 12.34 26.25
N VAL A 178 0.37 11.93 26.03
CA VAL A 178 -0.82 12.47 26.71
C VAL A 178 -1.62 11.37 27.39
N SER A 179 -2.48 11.75 28.35
CA SER A 179 -3.38 10.80 29.00
C SER A 179 -4.43 10.23 28.04
N ALA A 180 -4.93 9.02 28.34
CA ALA A 180 -5.99 8.38 27.56
C ALA A 180 -7.26 9.25 27.47
N ALA A 181 -7.58 10.02 28.52
CA ALA A 181 -8.72 10.93 28.52
C ALA A 181 -8.55 12.08 27.52
N VAL A 182 -7.36 12.68 27.45
CA VAL A 182 -7.03 13.75 26.49
C VAL A 182 -7.03 13.20 25.05
N ALA A 183 -6.42 12.03 24.83
CA ALA A 183 -6.40 11.37 23.54
C ALA A 183 -7.82 11.07 23.02
N ARG A 184 -8.68 10.49 23.86
CA ARG A 184 -10.08 10.18 23.50
C ARG A 184 -10.87 11.43 23.17
N ARG A 185 -10.81 12.46 24.02
CA ARG A 185 -11.53 13.72 23.81
C ARG A 185 -11.09 14.38 22.50
N THR A 186 -9.78 14.43 22.25
CA THR A 186 -9.24 15.04 21.03
C THR A 186 -9.62 14.25 19.78
N LEU A 187 -9.59 12.91 19.85
CA LEU A 187 -10.02 12.07 18.74
C LEU A 187 -11.50 12.30 18.40
N GLU A 188 -12.41 12.36 19.38
CA GLU A 188 -13.82 12.65 19.09
C GLU A 188 -14.01 14.08 18.55
N ASN A 189 -13.36 15.09 19.13
CA ASN A 189 -13.47 16.48 18.67
C ASN A 189 -12.91 16.69 17.25
N SER A 190 -11.96 15.85 16.83
CA SER A 190 -11.43 15.80 15.46
C SER A 190 -12.33 15.08 14.46
N GLY A 191 -13.53 14.62 14.86
CA GLY A 191 -14.39 13.79 13.99
C GLY A 191 -13.78 12.42 13.69
N ARG A 192 -12.95 11.90 14.61
CA ARG A 192 -12.17 10.65 14.46
C ARG A 192 -11.16 10.68 13.32
N ASN A 193 -10.72 11.87 12.93
CA ASN A 193 -9.61 12.06 12.01
C ASN A 193 -8.29 12.01 12.79
N LEU A 194 -7.64 10.84 12.80
CA LEU A 194 -6.37 10.62 13.51
C LEU A 194 -5.24 11.60 13.08
N PRO A 195 -5.01 11.86 11.77
CA PRO A 195 -4.08 12.90 11.33
C PRO A 195 -4.32 14.26 11.99
N LEU A 196 -5.59 14.70 12.03
CA LEU A 196 -6.00 15.97 12.63
C LEU A 196 -5.78 15.98 14.16
N ALA A 197 -6.22 14.93 14.85
CA ALA A 197 -6.03 14.79 16.29
C ALA A 197 -4.53 14.80 16.68
N LEU A 198 -3.67 14.14 15.90
CA LEU A 198 -2.23 14.16 16.10
C LEU A 198 -1.67 15.57 15.97
N LEU A 199 -2.06 16.33 14.94
CA LEU A 199 -1.60 17.71 14.75
C LEU A 199 -2.00 18.62 15.92
N ILE A 200 -3.27 18.54 16.36
CA ILE A 200 -3.77 19.31 17.51
C ILE A 200 -2.91 19.05 18.74
N LEU A 201 -2.68 17.77 19.08
CA LEU A 201 -1.91 17.41 20.28
C LEU A 201 -0.42 17.72 20.16
N TRP A 202 0.20 17.46 19.00
CA TRP A 202 1.65 17.63 18.84
C TRP A 202 2.08 19.08 18.71
N LYS A 203 1.31 19.88 17.96
CA LYS A 203 1.62 21.29 17.72
C LYS A 203 0.99 22.19 18.77
N ASN A 204 0.04 21.69 19.57
CA ASN A 204 -0.75 22.47 20.51
C ASN A 204 -1.46 23.65 19.81
N ILE A 205 -2.15 23.34 18.72
CA ILE A 205 -2.84 24.31 17.84
C ILE A 205 -4.35 24.05 17.82
N SER A 206 -5.10 25.03 17.33
CA SER A 206 -6.54 24.88 17.16
C SER A 206 -6.88 23.85 16.07
N LYS A 207 -8.12 23.35 16.10
CA LYS A 207 -8.64 22.44 15.08
C LYS A 207 -8.60 23.08 13.69
N GLU A 208 -8.98 24.35 13.60
CA GLU A 208 -9.06 25.11 12.36
C GLU A 208 -7.68 25.31 11.73
N GLU A 209 -6.66 25.55 12.56
CA GLU A 209 -5.28 25.64 12.09
C GLU A 209 -4.76 24.29 11.62
N ALA A 210 -5.03 23.21 12.36
CA ALA A 210 -4.64 21.87 11.96
C ALA A 210 -5.34 21.43 10.66
N GLU A 211 -6.62 21.78 10.46
CA GLU A 211 -7.35 21.56 9.21
C GLU A 211 -6.77 22.36 8.04
N ARG A 212 -6.30 23.59 8.28
CA ARG A 212 -5.59 24.39 7.26
C ARG A 212 -4.31 23.68 6.80
N ILE A 213 -3.50 23.21 7.74
CA ILE A 213 -2.26 22.47 7.44
C ILE A 213 -2.54 21.23 6.59
N LEU A 214 -3.60 20.47 6.90
CA LEU A 214 -3.99 19.29 6.13
C LEU A 214 -4.49 19.63 4.72
N ARG A 215 -5.21 20.74 4.56
CA ARG A 215 -5.71 21.21 3.26
C ARG A 215 -4.59 21.67 2.33
N ASP A 216 -3.52 22.25 2.88
CA ASP A 216 -2.35 22.68 2.10
C ASP A 216 -1.55 21.49 1.51
N GLY A 217 -2.01 20.25 1.70
CA GLY A 217 -1.41 19.06 1.10
C GLY A 217 -0.13 18.59 1.78
N ARG A 218 0.26 19.20 2.90
CA ARG A 218 1.37 18.71 3.72
C ARG A 218 0.94 17.41 4.40
N ASP A 219 1.63 16.32 4.10
CA ASP A 219 1.38 15.07 4.78
C ASP A 219 1.74 15.21 6.27
N VAL A 220 0.93 14.61 7.14
CA VAL A 220 1.12 14.75 8.60
C VAL A 220 2.50 14.30 9.01
N SER A 221 3.04 13.23 8.45
CA SER A 221 4.39 12.76 8.78
C SER A 221 5.46 13.82 8.54
N SER A 222 5.40 14.61 7.46
CA SER A 222 6.33 15.71 7.18
C SER A 222 6.23 16.83 8.22
N VAL A 223 5.00 17.21 8.59
CA VAL A 223 4.72 18.24 9.59
C VAL A 223 5.20 17.80 10.98
N LEU A 224 4.95 16.54 11.32
CA LEU A 224 5.40 15.90 12.55
C LEU A 224 6.93 15.77 12.57
N ARG A 225 7.58 15.37 11.47
CA ARG A 225 9.06 15.31 11.35
C ARG A 225 9.69 16.69 11.57
N ALA A 226 9.18 17.73 10.90
CA ALA A 226 9.64 19.10 11.09
C ALA A 226 9.46 19.58 12.54
N ALA A 227 8.35 19.24 13.19
CA ALA A 227 8.13 19.53 14.61
C ALA A 227 9.10 18.78 15.53
N SER A 228 9.38 17.52 15.22
CA SER A 228 10.24 16.67 16.03
C SER A 228 11.72 17.08 15.96
N ALA A 229 12.17 17.63 14.82
CA ALA A 229 13.53 18.18 14.69
C ALA A 229 13.80 19.27 15.74
N GLY A 230 12.80 20.10 16.07
CA GLY A 230 12.88 21.09 17.15
C GLY A 230 12.87 20.50 18.57
N ARG A 231 12.28 19.30 18.77
CA ARG A 231 12.27 18.60 20.07
C ARG A 231 13.51 17.73 20.31
N THR A 232 14.34 17.50 19.30
CA THR A 232 15.48 16.55 19.40
C THR A 232 16.66 17.10 20.19
N LEU A 233 16.74 18.42 20.41
CA LEU A 233 17.80 19.05 21.20
C LEU A 233 17.56 19.10 22.71
N ALA A 234 16.36 18.79 23.22
CA ALA A 234 16.02 19.02 24.63
C ALA A 234 15.58 17.79 25.46
N GLY A 235 15.44 16.58 24.90
CA GLY A 235 14.89 15.50 25.76
C GLY A 235 14.86 14.05 25.27
N ARG A 236 15.65 13.64 24.26
CA ARG A 236 15.60 12.26 23.73
C ARG A 236 16.89 11.43 23.87
N ARG A 237 17.82 11.82 24.74
CA ARG A 237 18.87 10.88 25.18
C ARG A 237 18.31 9.96 26.26
N GLY A 238 17.84 8.79 25.83
CA GLY A 238 17.49 7.66 26.70
C GLY A 238 16.05 7.21 26.50
N ARG A 239 15.86 5.91 26.25
CA ARG A 239 14.59 5.19 26.06
C ARG A 239 14.00 5.27 24.65
N HIS A 240 14.67 4.68 23.66
CA HIS A 240 14.03 3.87 22.59
C HIS A 240 15.07 3.20 21.68
N VAL A 241 16.09 2.58 22.28
CA VAL A 241 16.90 1.55 21.62
C VAL A 241 16.90 0.33 22.53
N ALA A 242 15.82 -0.43 22.50
CA ALA A 242 15.73 -1.84 22.88
C ALA A 242 14.27 -2.30 22.79
N ARG A 243 14.06 -3.46 22.17
CA ARG A 243 12.80 -4.21 21.98
C ARG A 243 12.08 -3.97 20.65
N ALA A 244 12.68 -4.49 19.59
CA ALA A 244 12.12 -5.59 18.82
C ALA A 244 13.27 -6.54 18.44
#